data_AF-A0A374VQL1-F1
#
_entry.id   AF-A0A374VQL1-F1
#
_cell.length_a   1.000
_cell.length_b   1.000
_cell.length_c   1.000
_cell.angle_alpha   90.00
_cell.angle_beta   90.00
_cell.angle_gamma   90.00
#
_symmetry.space_group_name_H-M   'P 1'
#
loop_
_entity.id
_entity.type
_entity.pdbx_description
1 polymer ?
#
loop_
_entity_poly.entity_id
_entity_poly.type
_entity_poly.pdbx_seq_one_letter_code
_entity_poly.pdbx_strand_id
1 'polypeptide(L)'
;MKRIIEFQVLDEKYIFKENNTNIFEINKLTRQLDVKSFYEAFFANGKDYSEIEFNNPSQLNKDDERIYNAIHELTTDICTRLKTELPTQIDSQENFQAYMMSDHSEKK
;
A
#
# COMPACT_ATOMS: atom_id res chain seq x y z
N MET A 1 9.91 -8.86 -8.92
CA MET A 1 9.34 -8.43 -10.21
C MET A 1 8.92 -6.99 -10.05
N LYS A 2 9.37 -6.11 -10.96
CA LYS A 2 9.05 -4.69 -10.93
C LYS A 2 7.56 -4.45 -11.19
N ARG A 3 6.93 -3.63 -10.36
CA ARG A 3 5.56 -3.17 -10.52
C ARG A 3 5.54 -1.74 -11.02
N ILE A 4 4.72 -1.45 -12.02
CA ILE A 4 4.59 -0.12 -12.63
C ILE A 4 3.18 0.38 -12.36
N ILE A 5 3.10 1.51 -11.66
CA ILE A 5 1.86 2.14 -11.26
C ILE A 5 1.67 3.42 -12.08
N GLU A 6 0.62 3.47 -12.88
CA GLU A 6 0.29 4.62 -13.72
C GLU A 6 -0.73 5.50 -13.03
N PHE A 7 -0.42 6.78 -12.90
CA PHE A 7 -1.33 7.80 -12.40
C PHE A 7 -2.13 8.41 -13.55
N GLN A 8 -3.45 8.45 -13.40
CA GLN A 8 -4.36 9.08 -14.34
C GLN A 8 -5.26 10.07 -13.62
N VAL A 9 -5.40 11.26 -14.22
CA VAL A 9 -6.34 12.28 -13.77
C VAL A 9 -7.60 12.19 -14.62
N LEU A 10 -8.74 12.03 -13.97
CA LEU A 10 -10.07 12.16 -14.57
C LEU A 10 -10.79 13.38 -13.98
N ASP A 11 -11.95 13.74 -14.54
CA ASP A 11 -12.71 14.92 -14.12
C ASP A 11 -13.06 14.90 -12.63
N GLU A 12 -13.52 13.75 -12.12
CA GLU A 12 -14.03 13.61 -10.74
C GLU A 12 -13.08 12.84 -9.80
N LYS A 13 -12.05 12.19 -10.34
CA LYS A 13 -11.18 11.30 -9.56
C LYS A 13 -9.77 11.19 -10.09
N TYR A 14 -8.89 10.75 -9.21
CA TYR A 14 -7.56 10.26 -9.50
C TYR A 14 -7.61 8.74 -9.54
N ILE A 15 -6.94 8.13 -10.52
CA ILE A 15 -6.84 6.67 -10.66
C ILE A 15 -5.38 6.27 -10.68
N PHE A 16 -5.07 5.20 -9.97
CA PHE A 16 -3.81 4.47 -10.06
C PHE A 16 -4.08 3.13 -10.74
N LYS A 17 -3.31 2.82 -11.78
CA LYS A 17 -3.43 1.59 -12.55
C LYS A 17 -2.18 0.75 -12.49
N GLU A 18 -2.37 -0.54 -12.64
CA GLU A 18 -1.30 -1.50 -12.87
C GLU A 18 -1.72 -2.41 -14.03
N ASN A 19 -0.88 -2.55 -15.06
CA ASN A 19 -1.19 -3.34 -16.26
C ASN A 19 -2.54 -2.95 -16.89
N ASN A 20 -2.79 -1.65 -17.09
CA ASN A 20 -4.07 -1.08 -17.57
C ASN A 20 -5.30 -1.37 -16.69
N THR A 21 -5.13 -1.96 -15.51
CA THR A 21 -6.21 -2.27 -14.56
C THR A 21 -6.23 -1.25 -13.44
N ASN A 22 -7.39 -0.67 -13.16
CA ASN A 22 -7.55 0.25 -12.03
C ASN A 22 -7.38 -0.52 -10.72
N ILE A 23 -6.42 -0.11 -9.89
CA ILE A 23 -6.15 -0.74 -8.59
C ILE A 23 -6.57 0.14 -7.42
N PHE A 24 -6.56 1.46 -7.59
CA PHE A 24 -6.88 2.41 -6.53
C PHE A 24 -7.40 3.72 -7.12
N GLU A 25 -8.27 4.40 -6.38
CA GLU A 25 -8.80 5.70 -6.79
C GLU A 25 -9.04 6.64 -5.61
N ILE A 26 -8.99 7.94 -5.89
CA ILE A 26 -9.26 9.01 -4.92
C ILE A 26 -10.25 9.99 -5.56
N ASN A 27 -11.37 10.22 -4.88
CA ASN A 27 -12.35 11.21 -5.32
C ASN A 27 -11.80 12.64 -5.13
N LYS A 28 -11.91 13.50 -6.15
CA LYS A 28 -11.38 14.87 -6.12
C LYS A 28 -12.12 15.81 -5.16
N LEU A 29 -13.39 15.54 -4.89
CA LEU A 29 -14.24 16.34 -3.99
C LEU A 29 -13.89 16.05 -2.54
N THR A 30 -13.86 14.77 -2.17
CA THR A 30 -13.62 14.38 -0.77
C THR A 30 -12.13 14.38 -0.41
N ARG A 31 -11.27 14.05 -1.39
CA ARG A 31 -9.81 13.86 -1.21
C ARG A 31 -9.47 12.92 -0.05
N GLN A 32 -10.40 12.02 0.30
CA GLN A 32 -10.22 11.06 1.38
C GLN A 32 -9.52 9.83 0.85
N LEU A 33 -8.53 9.36 1.61
CA LEU A 33 -7.84 8.10 1.35
C LEU A 33 -8.57 6.98 2.08
N ASP A 34 -9.14 6.03 1.35
CA ASP A 34 -9.55 4.77 1.95
C ASP A 34 -8.30 3.92 2.20
N VAL A 35 -7.89 3.88 3.47
CA VAL A 35 -6.70 3.17 3.94
C VAL A 35 -6.78 1.68 3.62
N LYS A 36 -7.95 1.06 3.79
CA LYS A 36 -8.11 -0.39 3.53
C LYS A 36 -7.93 -0.68 2.05
N SER A 37 -8.65 0.06 1.20
CA SER A 37 -8.55 -0.09 -0.25
C SER A 37 -7.14 0.19 -0.76
N PHE A 38 -6.43 1.16 -0.16
CA PHE A 38 -5.03 1.43 -0.46
C PHE A 38 -4.15 0.22 -0.14
N TYR A 39 -4.20 -0.34 1.07
CA TYR A 39 -3.39 -1.50 1.41
C TYR A 39 -3.72 -2.74 0.55
N GLU A 40 -4.98 -2.96 0.25
CA GLU A 40 -5.41 -4.05 -0.64
C GLU A 40 -4.87 -3.90 -2.07
N ALA A 41 -4.88 -2.65 -2.59
CA ALA A 41 -4.36 -2.33 -3.89
C ALA A 41 -2.84 -2.57 -3.99
N PHE A 42 -2.07 -2.05 -3.03
CA PHE A 42 -0.62 -2.01 -3.14
C PHE A 42 0.10 -3.19 -2.46
N PHE A 43 -0.47 -3.82 -1.45
CA PHE A 43 0.29 -4.76 -0.58
C PHE A 43 -0.40 -6.11 -0.30
N ALA A 44 -1.67 -6.30 -0.65
CA ALA A 44 -2.35 -7.58 -0.41
C ALA A 44 -2.04 -8.66 -1.47
N ASN A 45 -2.54 -9.87 -1.23
CA ASN A 45 -2.49 -11.02 -2.17
C ASN A 45 -1.08 -11.44 -2.61
N GLY A 46 -0.07 -11.28 -1.73
CA GLY A 46 1.30 -11.68 -2.03
C GLY A 46 1.97 -10.84 -3.12
N LYS A 47 1.47 -9.62 -3.37
CA LYS A 47 2.09 -8.69 -4.31
C LYS A 47 3.52 -8.38 -3.91
N ASP A 48 4.39 -8.36 -4.91
CA ASP A 48 5.80 -8.00 -4.72
C ASP A 48 5.94 -6.48 -4.54
N TYR A 49 6.39 -6.03 -3.38
CA TYR A 49 6.65 -4.62 -3.08
C TYR A 49 8.15 -4.31 -2.98
N SER A 50 9.01 -5.18 -3.50
CA SER A 50 10.46 -4.95 -3.55
C SER A 50 10.82 -3.79 -4.50
N GLU A 51 10.09 -3.63 -5.60
CA GLU A 51 10.33 -2.58 -6.60
C GLU A 51 9.00 -2.10 -7.19
N ILE A 52 8.59 -0.90 -6.80
CA ILE A 52 7.39 -0.21 -7.31
C ILE A 52 7.84 1.10 -7.93
N GLU A 53 7.51 1.32 -9.20
CA GLU A 53 7.74 2.57 -9.92
C GLU A 53 6.40 3.27 -10.17
N PHE A 54 6.37 4.58 -10.00
CA PHE A 54 5.20 5.40 -10.29
C PHE A 54 5.46 6.26 -11.52
N ASN A 55 4.50 6.25 -12.44
CA ASN A 55 4.51 7.04 -13.65
C ASN A 55 3.33 8.00 -13.65
N ASN A 56 3.57 9.25 -14.01
CA ASN A 56 2.54 10.26 -14.18
C ASN A 56 2.57 10.89 -15.58
N PRO A 57 1.48 11.58 -16.00
CA PRO A 57 1.48 12.40 -17.20
C PRO A 57 2.52 13.53 -17.08
N SER A 58 3.11 13.93 -18.21
CA SER A 58 4.15 14.96 -18.27
C SER A 58 3.68 16.37 -17.86
N GLN A 59 2.37 16.61 -17.83
CA GLN A 59 1.78 17.86 -17.36
C GLN A 59 0.69 17.56 -16.32
N LEU A 60 1.03 17.82 -15.05
CA LEU A 60 0.08 17.87 -13.95
C LEU A 60 -0.08 19.32 -13.49
N ASN A 61 -1.29 19.69 -13.06
CA ASN A 61 -1.46 20.91 -12.29
C ASN A 61 -1.00 20.67 -10.83
N LYS A 62 -0.89 21.75 -10.06
CA LYS A 62 -0.40 21.71 -8.68
C LYS A 62 -1.19 20.77 -7.76
N ASP A 63 -2.51 20.69 -7.94
CA ASP A 63 -3.37 19.83 -7.12
C ASP A 63 -3.18 18.35 -7.47
N ASP A 64 -3.09 18.04 -8.76
CA ASP A 64 -2.87 16.69 -9.25
C ASP A 64 -1.47 16.19 -8.86
N GLU A 65 -0.46 17.03 -8.97
CA GLU A 65 0.91 16.75 -8.55
C GLU A 65 0.99 16.47 -7.05
N ARG A 66 0.25 17.24 -6.23
CA ARG A 66 0.20 17.01 -4.78
C ARG A 66 -0.37 15.64 -4.43
N ILE A 67 -1.44 15.21 -5.11
CA ILE A 67 -2.05 13.91 -4.87
C ILE A 67 -1.12 12.79 -5.33
N TYR A 68 -0.52 12.93 -6.50
CA TYR A 68 0.48 11.99 -7.00
C TYR A 68 1.64 11.82 -6.00
N ASN A 69 2.27 12.94 -5.58
CA ASN A 69 3.40 12.92 -4.66
C ASN A 69 3.03 12.30 -3.31
N ALA A 70 1.86 12.64 -2.75
CA ALA A 70 1.43 12.09 -1.47
C ALA A 70 1.30 10.56 -1.49
N ILE A 71 0.76 9.99 -2.58
CA ILE A 71 0.63 8.52 -2.70
C ILE A 71 1.96 7.86 -3.00
N HIS A 72 2.79 8.50 -3.83
CA HIS A 72 4.13 8.04 -4.14
C HIS A 72 5.02 7.97 -2.87
N GLU A 73 5.05 9.05 -2.09
CA GLU A 73 5.78 9.15 -0.82
C GLU A 73 5.27 8.12 0.19
N LEU A 74 3.95 8.05 0.40
CA LEU A 74 3.35 7.08 1.34
C LEU A 74 3.71 5.64 0.96
N THR A 75 3.61 5.29 -0.31
CA THR A 75 3.95 3.94 -0.79
C THR A 75 5.44 3.66 -0.61
N THR A 76 6.30 4.62 -0.94
CA THR A 76 7.75 4.50 -0.80
C THR A 76 8.17 4.33 0.66
N ASP A 77 7.57 5.09 1.57
CA ASP A 77 7.82 5.00 3.01
C ASP A 77 7.43 3.64 3.56
N ILE A 78 6.25 3.13 3.19
CA ILE A 78 5.78 1.80 3.61
C ILE A 78 6.73 0.72 3.06
N CYS A 79 7.08 0.77 1.77
CA CYS A 79 8.02 -0.18 1.17
C CYS A 79 9.38 -0.16 1.86
N THR A 80 9.87 1.02 2.22
CA THR A 80 11.15 1.18 2.93
C THR A 80 11.08 0.54 4.31
N ARG A 81 10.03 0.84 5.09
CA ARG A 81 9.82 0.24 6.41
C ARG A 81 9.69 -1.27 6.34
N LEU A 82 8.92 -1.80 5.39
CA LEU A 82 8.78 -3.25 5.22
C LEU A 82 10.13 -3.92 4.90
N LYS A 83 11.03 -3.27 4.17
CA LYS A 83 12.37 -3.80 3.88
C LYS A 83 13.32 -3.73 5.09
N THR A 84 13.19 -2.71 5.94
CA THR A 84 14.10 -2.47 7.06
C THR A 84 13.64 -3.08 8.38
N GLU A 85 12.32 -3.21 8.59
CA GLU A 85 11.70 -3.61 9.87
C GLU A 85 11.22 -5.05 9.89
N LEU A 86 11.19 -5.77 8.75
CA LEU A 86 11.06 -7.23 8.76
C LEU A 86 12.43 -7.80 9.14
N PRO A 87 12.61 -8.38 10.36
CA PRO A 87 13.75 -9.22 10.59
C PRO A 87 13.66 -10.36 9.57
N THR A 88 14.80 -10.80 9.06
CA THR A 88 14.98 -12.11 8.47
C THR A 88 14.48 -13.18 9.46
N GLN A 89 13.17 -13.42 9.53
CA GLN A 89 12.58 -14.54 10.25
C GLN A 89 12.58 -15.74 9.32
N ILE A 90 13.80 -16.24 9.07
CA ILE A 90 13.99 -17.69 9.05
C ILE A 90 14.14 -18.03 10.54
N ASP A 91 13.29 -18.93 11.01
CA ASP A 91 13.10 -19.39 12.40
C ASP A 91 12.16 -18.54 13.27
N SER A 92 10.86 -18.80 13.17
CA SER A 92 9.95 -18.65 14.31
C SER A 92 8.70 -19.51 14.15
N GLN A 93 8.88 -20.82 14.30
CA GLN A 93 7.78 -21.73 14.65
C GLN A 93 7.34 -21.62 16.13
N GLU A 94 7.95 -20.76 16.96
CA GLU A 94 7.70 -20.79 18.41
C GLU A 94 6.67 -19.80 18.97
N ASN A 95 6.18 -18.81 18.21
CA ASN A 95 5.38 -17.73 18.83
C ASN A 95 3.85 -17.90 18.75
N PHE A 96 3.33 -18.96 18.12
CA PHE A 96 1.89 -19.22 18.10
C PHE A 96 1.37 -19.97 19.34
N GLN A 97 2.21 -20.69 20.07
CA GLN A 97 1.77 -21.39 21.28
C GLN A 97 1.61 -20.47 22.49
N ALA A 98 2.41 -19.40 22.59
CA ALA A 98 2.32 -18.46 23.70
C ALA A 98 0.96 -17.73 23.76
N TYR A 99 0.35 -17.47 22.58
CA TYR A 99 -0.95 -16.79 22.48
C TYR A 99 -2.16 -17.71 22.73
N MET A 100 -2.00 -19.03 22.54
CA MET A 100 -3.08 -20.01 22.71
C MET A 100 -3.17 -20.58 24.13
N MET A 101 -2.16 -20.34 24.97
CA MET A 101 -2.05 -20.89 26.32
C MET A 101 -2.44 -19.91 27.44
N SER A 102 -2.72 -18.64 27.11
CA SER A 102 -3.07 -17.60 28.10
C SER A 102 -4.55 -17.61 28.53
N ASP A 103 -5.41 -18.42 27.92
CA ASP A 103 -6.88 -18.36 28.16
C ASP A 103 -7.45 -19.51 29.01
N HIS A 104 -6.61 -20.32 29.64
CA HIS A 104 -7.05 -21.36 30.58
C HIS A 104 -6.25 -21.34 31.89
N SER A 105 -6.51 -20.36 32.76
CA SER A 105 -6.37 -20.55 34.21
C SER A 105 -7.03 -19.40 34.98
N GLU A 106 -8.35 -19.44 35.13
CA GLU A 106 -9.00 -18.74 36.24
C GLU A 106 -10.40 -19.31 36.50
N LYS A 107 -10.48 -20.52 37.08
CA LYS A 107 -11.57 -20.94 38.00
C LYS A 107 -11.09 -22.08 38.89
N LYS A 108 -10.74 -21.76 40.14
CA LYS A 108 -11.06 -22.60 41.31
C LYS A 108 -11.44 -21.70 42.46
#